data_AF-A0A5J5NCA1-F1
#
_entry.id   AF-A0A5J5NCA1-F1
#
_cell.length_a   1.000
_cell.length_b   1.000
_cell.length_c   1.000
_cell.angle_alpha   90.00
_cell.angle_beta   90.00
_cell.angle_gamma   90.00
#
_symmetry.space_group_name_H-M   'P 1'
#
loop_
_entity.id
_entity.type
_entity.pdbx_description
1 polymer ?
#
loop_
_entity_poly.entity_id
_entity_poly.type
_entity_poly.pdbx_seq_one_letter_code
_entity_poly.pdbx_strand_id
1 'polypeptide(L)'
;MEESNNYGHQHPLLLILNQDQLIHNQSGVTHCSRCGEEVSVPCFCCAEHCGFYLHKVCAEATLELNHPFHLGHPLVLMENPPYSSHLRCVCDFCDKTCKKFIYHCSCGLDFHIKCALFTFNIAENNLKELDHFALQLPLISTENGDEELEDVSKCFGCWEPLANYAHFSPDCRFNLHEKCAKLPFKLNHKCHHKHPLTLQFNSERLSCKICQVTRRRGFVYGCSPCKLVVHIECVSESLDLVVEDKRHEHPFTLLLRGSSFICDACGIEGSCASYICCTCNIMVHKKCTSLPRIIKSKWHDHRLFHKYFLRREDFRVLDCIMCNCEVSTEYGSYYCSECDVIFHVNCAMKNKNSYEIVENEDEESADVSAITKVLEWNDAGEATVIEHITHIHHLTLSDGVVIQKAIFAMFVKNVEIQIFGFIIVQHVILLLMSIVYLANIRSSNPGISLNYVSTFMSILSLLLRRFITI
;
A
#
# COMPACT_ATOMS: atom_id res chain seq x y z
N MET A 1 -32.72 -42.32 2.98
CA MET A 1 -33.59 -41.13 2.93
C MET A 1 -33.14 -40.23 4.06
N GLU A 2 -32.25 -39.29 3.78
CA GLU A 2 -31.93 -38.24 4.74
C GLU A 2 -33.04 -37.19 4.61
N GLU A 3 -33.93 -37.15 5.60
CA GLU A 3 -34.90 -36.07 5.73
C GLU A 3 -34.10 -34.80 6.06
N SER A 4 -33.87 -33.95 5.06
CA SER A 4 -33.43 -32.59 5.33
C SER A 4 -34.56 -31.89 6.08
N ASN A 5 -34.38 -31.66 7.38
CA ASN A 5 -35.26 -30.81 8.18
C ASN A 5 -35.25 -29.41 7.56
N ASN A 6 -36.22 -29.13 6.69
CA ASN A 6 -36.33 -27.85 5.99
C ASN A 6 -36.80 -26.81 6.99
N TYR A 7 -35.85 -26.17 7.67
CA TYR A 7 -36.10 -25.09 8.61
C TYR A 7 -36.97 -24.02 7.93
N GLY A 8 -38.22 -23.89 8.39
CA GLY A 8 -39.22 -22.95 7.89
C GLY A 8 -40.16 -23.47 6.77
N HIS A 9 -40.11 -24.75 6.36
CA HIS A 9 -41.03 -25.30 5.36
C HIS A 9 -41.47 -26.74 5.67
N GLN A 10 -42.77 -27.02 5.54
CA GLN A 10 -43.38 -28.29 5.99
C GLN A 10 -43.53 -29.34 4.88
N HIS A 11 -43.56 -28.94 3.61
CA HIS A 11 -43.74 -29.90 2.51
C HIS A 11 -42.40 -30.54 2.11
N PRO A 12 -42.44 -31.79 1.58
CA PRO A 12 -41.26 -32.43 1.00
C PRO A 12 -40.68 -31.63 -0.17
N LEU A 13 -39.35 -31.62 -0.29
CA LEU A 13 -38.65 -31.01 -1.42
C LEU A 13 -38.18 -32.07 -2.42
N LEU A 14 -38.31 -31.74 -3.70
CA LEU A 14 -37.82 -32.53 -4.83
C LEU A 14 -36.61 -31.83 -5.45
N LEU A 15 -35.57 -32.61 -5.77
CA LEU A 15 -34.38 -32.12 -6.47
C LEU A 15 -34.66 -32.08 -7.98
N ILE A 16 -34.56 -30.88 -8.56
CA ILE A 16 -34.59 -30.64 -10.00
C ILE A 16 -33.16 -30.49 -10.50
N LEU A 17 -32.81 -31.26 -11.54
CA LEU A 17 -31.47 -31.27 -12.13
C LEU A 17 -31.37 -30.52 -13.46
N ASN A 18 -32.46 -30.42 -14.23
CA ASN A 18 -32.46 -29.90 -15.60
C ASN A 18 -33.51 -28.81 -15.80
N GLN A 19 -33.22 -27.86 -16.69
CA GLN A 19 -34.07 -26.69 -16.95
C GLN A 19 -35.48 -27.06 -17.45
N ASP A 20 -35.62 -28.14 -18.23
CA ASP A 20 -36.91 -28.61 -18.77
C ASP A 20 -37.92 -28.97 -17.65
N GLN A 21 -37.43 -29.58 -16.56
CA GLN A 21 -38.25 -29.90 -15.39
C GLN A 21 -38.65 -28.65 -14.58
N LEU A 22 -37.87 -27.58 -14.69
CA LEU A 22 -38.14 -26.31 -14.03
C LEU A 22 -39.24 -25.52 -14.77
N ILE A 23 -39.22 -25.54 -16.12
CA ILE A 23 -40.18 -24.85 -16.99
C ILE A 23 -41.58 -25.46 -16.90
N HIS A 24 -41.67 -26.78 -16.73
CA HIS A 24 -42.96 -27.47 -16.59
C HIS A 24 -43.77 -27.07 -15.34
N ASN A 25 -43.14 -26.46 -14.34
CA ASN A 25 -43.76 -26.16 -13.04
C ASN A 25 -44.26 -24.71 -12.87
N GLN A 26 -43.88 -23.74 -13.73
CA GLN A 26 -44.49 -22.40 -13.90
C GLN A 26 -43.68 -21.52 -14.88
N SER A 27 -44.35 -20.64 -15.66
CA SER A 27 -43.73 -19.79 -16.70
C SER A 27 -43.15 -18.45 -16.20
N GLY A 28 -42.53 -18.41 -15.01
CA GLY A 28 -42.00 -17.19 -14.41
C GLY A 28 -40.61 -17.35 -13.78
N VAL A 29 -39.92 -16.23 -13.52
CA VAL A 29 -38.63 -16.19 -12.81
C VAL A 29 -38.82 -16.67 -11.36
N THR A 30 -38.28 -17.86 -11.04
CA THR A 30 -38.37 -18.43 -9.69
C THR A 30 -37.22 -17.92 -8.83
N HIS A 31 -37.55 -17.43 -7.64
CA HIS A 31 -36.58 -16.88 -6.70
C HIS A 31 -36.39 -17.81 -5.51
N CYS A 32 -35.16 -17.92 -5.01
CA CYS A 32 -34.86 -18.74 -3.86
C CYS A 32 -35.52 -18.16 -2.60
N SER A 33 -36.31 -18.96 -1.89
CA SER A 33 -37.01 -18.53 -0.68
C SER A 33 -36.04 -18.12 0.47
N ARG A 34 -34.81 -18.66 0.47
CA ARG A 34 -33.78 -18.35 1.48
C ARG A 34 -32.90 -17.15 1.14
N CYS A 35 -32.37 -17.05 -0.09
CA CYS A 35 -31.45 -15.95 -0.43
C CYS A 35 -32.11 -14.81 -1.24
N GLY A 36 -33.30 -15.05 -1.82
CA GLY A 36 -34.04 -14.07 -2.61
C GLY A 36 -33.50 -13.79 -4.02
N GLU A 37 -32.49 -14.55 -4.47
CA GLU A 37 -31.91 -14.43 -5.82
C GLU A 37 -32.55 -15.47 -6.75
N GLU A 38 -32.47 -15.25 -8.06
CA GLU A 38 -33.01 -16.16 -9.09
C GLU A 38 -32.40 -17.57 -8.98
N VAL A 39 -33.23 -18.59 -9.17
CA VAL A 39 -32.83 -20.00 -9.05
C VAL A 39 -32.36 -20.53 -10.40
N SER A 40 -31.14 -21.05 -10.41
CA SER A 40 -30.62 -21.92 -11.48
C SER A 40 -30.65 -23.38 -11.03
N VAL A 41 -30.75 -24.30 -12.00
CA VAL A 41 -30.58 -25.73 -11.73
C VAL A 41 -29.10 -26.06 -11.46
N PRO A 42 -28.78 -27.04 -10.60
CA PRO A 42 -29.70 -27.86 -9.82
C PRO A 42 -30.28 -27.14 -8.59
N CYS A 43 -31.57 -27.38 -8.31
CA CYS A 43 -32.30 -26.72 -7.22
C CYS A 43 -33.36 -27.62 -6.58
N PHE A 44 -33.83 -27.27 -5.39
CA PHE A 44 -34.95 -27.93 -4.74
C PHE A 44 -36.25 -27.15 -4.93
N CYS A 45 -37.35 -27.83 -5.20
CA CYS A 45 -38.69 -27.25 -5.21
C CYS A 45 -39.65 -28.02 -4.30
N CYS A 46 -40.67 -27.35 -3.79
CA CYS A 46 -41.74 -28.01 -3.06
C CYS A 46 -42.52 -28.98 -3.96
N ALA A 47 -42.73 -30.21 -3.47
CA ALA A 47 -43.51 -31.24 -4.16
C ALA A 47 -44.98 -30.84 -4.37
N GLU A 48 -45.51 -29.97 -3.52
CA GLU A 48 -46.89 -29.45 -3.60
C GLU A 48 -46.99 -28.18 -4.46
N HIS A 49 -45.91 -27.78 -5.14
CA HIS A 49 -45.88 -26.62 -6.05
C HIS A 49 -46.33 -25.29 -5.41
N CYS A 50 -46.13 -25.13 -4.10
CA CYS A 50 -46.51 -23.91 -3.37
C CYS A 50 -45.59 -22.69 -3.63
N GLY A 51 -44.78 -22.72 -4.70
CA GLY A 51 -43.84 -21.65 -5.05
C GLY A 51 -42.57 -21.58 -4.18
N PHE A 52 -42.27 -22.61 -3.39
CA PHE A 52 -41.07 -22.67 -2.56
C PHE A 52 -39.91 -23.32 -3.32
N TYR A 53 -38.86 -22.55 -3.56
CA TYR A 53 -37.67 -22.97 -4.32
C TYR A 53 -36.40 -22.63 -3.53
N LEU A 54 -35.41 -23.51 -3.57
CA LEU A 54 -34.12 -23.30 -2.93
C LEU A 54 -32.98 -23.65 -3.89
N HIS A 55 -31.94 -22.81 -3.96
CA HIS A 55 -30.65 -23.28 -4.48
C HIS A 55 -30.21 -24.50 -3.67
N LYS A 56 -29.51 -25.44 -4.30
CA LYS A 56 -28.93 -26.60 -3.60
C LYS A 56 -28.13 -26.17 -2.36
N VAL A 57 -27.20 -25.23 -2.53
CA VAL A 57 -26.40 -24.65 -1.44
C VAL A 57 -27.24 -23.97 -0.36
N CYS A 58 -28.39 -23.37 -0.73
CA CYS A 58 -29.28 -22.74 0.24
C CYS A 58 -30.06 -23.79 1.04
N ALA A 59 -30.41 -24.94 0.44
CA ALA A 59 -31.11 -26.03 1.12
C ALA A 59 -30.20 -26.79 2.10
N GLU A 60 -28.95 -27.01 1.69
CA GLU A 60 -27.92 -27.72 2.45
C GLU A 60 -27.26 -26.86 3.55
N ALA A 61 -27.61 -25.58 3.63
CA ALA A 61 -27.12 -24.68 4.68
C ALA A 61 -27.52 -25.18 6.08
N THR A 62 -26.53 -25.27 6.97
CA THR A 62 -26.70 -25.75 8.34
C THR A 62 -27.34 -24.69 9.25
N LEU A 63 -27.96 -25.13 10.35
CA LEU A 63 -28.52 -24.20 11.35
C LEU A 63 -27.43 -23.45 12.12
N GLU A 64 -26.32 -24.13 12.38
CA GLU A 64 -25.14 -23.56 13.01
C GLU A 64 -23.94 -23.74 12.08
N LEU A 65 -23.20 -22.66 11.83
CA LEU A 65 -22.02 -22.64 11.00
C LEU A 65 -20.81 -22.20 11.83
N ASN A 66 -19.91 -23.13 12.11
CA ASN A 66 -18.63 -22.85 12.76
C ASN A 66 -17.67 -22.24 11.74
N HIS A 67 -17.76 -20.93 11.56
CA HIS A 67 -17.06 -20.25 10.48
C HIS A 67 -15.55 -20.09 10.79
N PRO A 68 -14.63 -20.55 9.91
CA PRO A 68 -13.18 -20.50 10.19
C PRO A 68 -12.62 -19.08 10.40
N PHE A 69 -13.21 -18.07 9.76
CA PHE A 69 -12.87 -16.64 9.98
C PHE A 69 -13.51 -16.02 11.24
N HIS A 70 -14.31 -16.76 11.99
CA HIS A 70 -14.95 -16.32 13.23
C HIS A 70 -14.86 -17.40 14.31
N LEU A 71 -13.63 -17.68 14.75
CA LEU A 71 -13.35 -18.71 15.76
C LEU A 71 -13.89 -18.29 17.14
N GLY A 72 -14.72 -19.16 17.73
CA GLY A 72 -15.19 -19.00 19.11
C GLY A 72 -16.71 -18.84 19.25
N HIS A 73 -17.42 -18.47 18.19
CA HIS A 73 -18.88 -18.41 18.19
C HIS A 73 -19.47 -19.00 16.90
N PRO A 74 -20.44 -19.92 16.98
CA PRO A 74 -21.16 -20.38 15.80
C PRO A 74 -22.05 -19.26 15.25
N LEU A 75 -22.11 -19.16 13.93
CA LEU A 75 -23.12 -18.37 13.25
C LEU A 75 -24.43 -19.16 13.20
N VAL A 76 -25.53 -18.58 13.64
CA VAL A 76 -26.85 -19.22 13.65
C VAL A 76 -27.67 -18.73 12.46
N LEU A 77 -28.27 -19.65 11.71
CA LEU A 77 -29.16 -19.33 10.60
C LEU A 77 -30.50 -18.84 11.12
N MET A 78 -30.88 -17.62 10.75
CA MET A 78 -32.13 -16.97 11.14
C MET A 78 -32.93 -16.55 9.91
N GLU A 79 -34.25 -16.70 9.97
CA GLU A 79 -35.15 -16.26 8.88
C GLU A 79 -35.17 -14.73 8.72
N ASN A 80 -35.08 -14.02 9.84
CA ASN A 80 -35.02 -12.57 9.89
C ASN A 80 -33.93 -12.09 10.85
N PRO A 81 -33.35 -10.90 10.63
CA PRO A 81 -32.39 -10.32 11.56
C PRO A 81 -33.01 -10.09 12.94
N PRO A 82 -32.26 -10.26 14.04
CA PRO A 82 -32.76 -10.04 15.40
C PRO A 82 -32.95 -8.55 15.75
N TYR A 83 -32.67 -7.64 14.81
CA TYR A 83 -32.75 -6.21 15.03
C TYR A 83 -34.19 -5.69 14.90
N SER A 84 -34.56 -4.72 15.75
CA SER A 84 -35.82 -4.00 15.62
C SER A 84 -35.97 -3.38 14.22
N SER A 85 -37.20 -3.20 13.75
CA SER A 85 -37.55 -2.68 12.40
C SER A 85 -36.90 -1.33 12.02
N HIS A 86 -36.31 -0.61 12.97
CA HIS A 86 -35.59 0.66 12.74
C HIS A 86 -34.09 0.49 12.43
N LEU A 87 -33.48 -0.67 12.72
CA LEU A 87 -32.07 -0.95 12.41
C LEU A 87 -31.96 -1.74 11.11
N ARG A 88 -31.26 -1.18 10.12
CA ARG A 88 -30.93 -1.88 8.88
C ARG A 88 -29.86 -2.93 9.16
N CYS A 89 -30.21 -4.20 9.03
CA CYS A 89 -29.23 -5.30 8.99
C CYS A 89 -28.40 -5.20 7.70
N VAL A 90 -27.09 -5.18 7.84
CA VAL A 90 -26.14 -5.11 6.73
C VAL A 90 -25.18 -6.27 6.85
N CYS A 91 -24.93 -6.97 5.74
CA CYS A 91 -23.98 -8.07 5.73
C CYS A 91 -22.55 -7.54 5.87
N ASP A 92 -21.80 -8.01 6.88
CA ASP A 92 -20.42 -7.60 7.17
C ASP A 92 -19.42 -8.01 6.08
N PHE A 93 -19.82 -8.88 5.16
CA PHE A 93 -18.98 -9.27 4.02
C PHE A 93 -19.20 -8.39 2.79
N CYS A 94 -20.45 -8.11 2.43
CA CYS A 94 -20.78 -7.46 1.16
C CYS A 94 -21.34 -6.04 1.28
N ASP A 95 -21.59 -5.56 2.51
CA ASP A 95 -22.20 -4.28 2.84
C ASP A 95 -23.59 -4.02 2.20
N LYS A 96 -24.26 -5.08 1.75
CA LYS A 96 -25.65 -5.00 1.25
C LYS A 96 -26.63 -5.32 2.37
N THR A 97 -27.83 -4.75 2.27
CA THR A 97 -28.92 -5.00 3.22
C THR A 97 -29.31 -6.47 3.24
N CYS A 98 -29.48 -7.02 4.44
CA CYS A 98 -30.04 -8.35 4.63
C CYS A 98 -31.56 -8.28 4.58
N LYS A 99 -32.17 -9.01 3.63
CA LYS A 99 -33.63 -9.01 3.37
C LYS A 99 -34.30 -10.36 3.60
N LYS A 100 -33.51 -11.42 3.75
CA LYS A 100 -33.94 -12.82 3.83
C LYS A 100 -33.10 -13.54 4.88
N PHE A 101 -32.99 -14.87 4.81
CA PHE A 101 -32.24 -15.67 5.76
C PHE A 101 -30.79 -15.18 5.88
N ILE A 102 -30.34 -15.03 7.12
CA ILE A 102 -28.98 -14.60 7.47
C ILE A 102 -28.34 -15.60 8.41
N TYR A 103 -27.01 -15.62 8.39
CA TYR A 103 -26.22 -16.14 9.49
C TYR A 103 -25.89 -15.00 10.44
N HIS A 104 -26.29 -15.14 11.70
CA HIS A 104 -26.10 -14.14 12.75
C HIS A 104 -25.28 -14.73 13.90
N CYS A 105 -24.34 -13.96 14.43
CA CYS A 105 -23.68 -14.25 15.69
C CYS A 105 -24.07 -13.22 16.74
N SER A 106 -24.22 -13.68 18.00
CA SER A 106 -24.46 -12.83 19.17
C SER A 106 -23.45 -11.68 19.36
N CYS A 107 -22.25 -11.76 18.77
CA CYS A 107 -21.27 -10.68 18.77
C CYS A 107 -21.58 -9.55 17.77
N GLY A 108 -22.70 -9.63 17.04
CA GLY A 108 -23.11 -8.67 16.01
C GLY A 108 -22.45 -8.88 14.66
N LEU A 109 -22.07 -10.13 14.31
CA LEU A 109 -21.59 -10.49 12.98
C LEU A 109 -22.76 -11.04 12.15
N ASP A 110 -23.04 -10.43 11.01
CA ASP A 110 -24.16 -10.77 10.13
C ASP A 110 -23.68 -11.07 8.71
N PHE A 111 -24.11 -12.20 8.15
CA PHE A 111 -23.86 -12.56 6.76
C PHE A 111 -25.14 -12.97 6.04
N HIS A 112 -25.25 -12.62 4.75
CA HIS A 112 -26.17 -13.36 3.89
C HIS A 112 -25.75 -14.83 3.85
N ILE A 113 -26.72 -15.74 3.72
CA ILE A 113 -26.48 -17.18 3.57
C ILE A 113 -25.39 -17.50 2.54
N LYS A 114 -25.46 -16.89 1.34
CA LYS A 114 -24.47 -17.07 0.27
C LYS A 114 -23.10 -16.46 0.62
N CYS A 115 -23.05 -15.35 1.35
CA CYS A 115 -21.78 -14.75 1.77
C CYS A 115 -21.05 -15.62 2.79
N ALA A 116 -21.78 -16.15 3.77
CA ALA A 116 -21.24 -17.06 4.78
C ALA A 116 -20.71 -18.35 4.14
N LEU A 117 -21.50 -19.00 3.29
CA LEU A 117 -21.08 -20.24 2.63
C LEU A 117 -19.92 -20.02 1.66
N PHE A 118 -19.93 -18.91 0.90
CA PHE A 118 -18.83 -18.56 0.01
C PHE A 118 -17.51 -18.37 0.77
N THR A 119 -17.55 -17.61 1.86
CA THR A 119 -16.35 -17.34 2.67
C THR A 119 -15.89 -18.54 3.49
N PHE A 120 -16.82 -19.39 3.91
CA PHE A 120 -16.54 -20.70 4.50
C PHE A 120 -15.80 -21.61 3.51
N ASN A 121 -16.29 -21.74 2.28
CA ASN A 121 -15.67 -22.57 1.25
C ASN A 121 -14.28 -22.06 0.83
N ILE A 122 -14.07 -20.73 0.81
CA ILE A 122 -12.73 -20.14 0.65
C ILE A 122 -11.81 -20.56 1.80
N ALA A 123 -12.28 -20.47 3.03
CA ALA A 123 -11.47 -20.77 4.20
C ALA A 123 -11.05 -22.25 4.27
N GLU A 124 -11.95 -23.15 3.88
CA GLU A 124 -11.68 -24.60 3.78
C GLU A 124 -10.90 -25.00 2.52
N ASN A 125 -10.57 -24.03 1.65
CA ASN A 125 -9.95 -24.26 0.35
C ASN A 125 -10.75 -25.26 -0.52
N ASN A 126 -12.07 -25.31 -0.35
CA ASN A 126 -12.97 -26.18 -1.08
C ASN A 126 -13.44 -25.51 -2.37
N LEU A 127 -12.48 -25.21 -3.25
CA LEU A 127 -12.73 -24.51 -4.52
C LEU A 127 -13.58 -25.35 -5.51
N LYS A 128 -13.77 -26.65 -5.27
CA LYS A 128 -14.62 -27.50 -6.12
C LYS A 128 -16.11 -27.19 -5.98
N GLU A 129 -16.54 -26.72 -4.80
CA GLU A 129 -17.90 -26.17 -4.66
C GLU A 129 -18.04 -24.77 -5.27
N LEU A 130 -16.92 -24.19 -5.72
CA LEU A 130 -16.87 -22.98 -6.52
C LEU A 130 -16.80 -23.28 -8.03
N ASP A 131 -16.82 -24.55 -8.47
CA ASP A 131 -16.67 -24.95 -9.89
C ASP A 131 -17.83 -24.48 -10.80
N HIS A 132 -18.94 -24.00 -10.24
CA HIS A 132 -19.99 -23.30 -10.98
C HIS A 132 -19.63 -21.85 -11.35
N PHE A 133 -18.48 -21.34 -10.89
CA PHE A 133 -18.07 -19.96 -11.08
C PHE A 133 -16.99 -19.84 -12.14
N ALA A 134 -17.29 -19.08 -13.21
CA ALA A 134 -16.34 -18.88 -14.30
C ALA A 134 -15.09 -18.12 -13.81
N LEU A 135 -13.91 -18.71 -13.99
CA LEU A 135 -12.65 -17.99 -13.90
C LEU A 135 -12.56 -17.04 -15.09
N GLN A 136 -12.52 -15.74 -14.81
CA GLN A 136 -12.32 -14.70 -15.81
C GLN A 136 -10.83 -14.36 -15.88
N LEU A 137 -10.28 -14.39 -17.10
CA LEU A 137 -8.91 -13.97 -17.37
C LEU A 137 -8.84 -12.43 -17.46
N PRO A 138 -7.66 -11.82 -17.22
CA PRO A 138 -7.49 -10.38 -17.36
C PRO A 138 -7.89 -9.89 -18.76
N LEU A 139 -8.66 -8.81 -18.84
CA LEU A 139 -8.91 -8.11 -20.09
C LEU A 139 -7.65 -7.32 -20.44
N ILE A 140 -6.86 -7.82 -21.39
CA ILE A 140 -5.75 -7.05 -21.94
C ILE A 140 -6.39 -5.93 -22.78
N SER A 141 -6.42 -4.71 -22.25
CA SER A 141 -6.82 -3.53 -23.00
C SER A 141 -5.84 -3.33 -24.15
N THR A 142 -6.25 -3.67 -25.37
CA THR A 142 -5.60 -3.17 -26.58
C THR A 142 -5.74 -1.66 -26.58
N GLU A 143 -4.61 -0.97 -26.73
CA GLU A 143 -4.49 0.48 -26.87
C GLU A 143 -5.60 1.03 -27.77
N ASN A 144 -6.52 1.79 -27.19
CA ASN A 144 -7.07 3.01 -27.77
C ASN A 144 -7.69 3.82 -26.64
N GLY A 145 -7.26 5.08 -26.57
CA GLY A 145 -7.65 6.02 -25.53
C GLY A 145 -9.13 6.38 -25.60
N ASP A 146 -9.54 6.97 -24.49
CA ASP A 146 -10.81 7.64 -24.22
C ASP A 146 -11.99 6.70 -23.97
N GLU A 147 -12.17 6.30 -22.71
CA GLU A 147 -13.50 6.08 -22.14
C GLU A 147 -13.41 6.28 -20.61
N GLU A 148 -14.37 7.04 -20.09
CA GLU A 148 -14.53 7.36 -18.68
C GLU A 148 -14.38 6.10 -17.83
N LEU A 149 -13.50 6.14 -16.82
CA LEU A 149 -13.17 5.01 -15.96
C LEU A 149 -14.43 4.44 -15.27
N GLU A 150 -15.12 3.53 -15.94
CA GLU A 150 -16.15 2.68 -15.35
C GLU A 150 -15.56 1.99 -14.12
N ASP A 151 -16.31 2.01 -13.03
CA ASP A 151 -15.97 1.52 -11.69
C ASP A 151 -15.23 0.16 -11.77
N VAL A 152 -13.89 0.21 -11.83
CA VAL A 152 -13.07 -0.99 -12.07
C VAL A 152 -13.37 -1.95 -10.95
N SER A 153 -14.03 -3.05 -11.31
CA SER A 153 -14.41 -4.10 -10.39
C SER A 153 -13.21 -4.47 -9.51
N LYS A 154 -13.40 -4.45 -8.18
CA LYS A 154 -12.34 -4.68 -7.20
C LYS A 154 -12.41 -6.10 -6.65
N CYS A 155 -11.26 -6.64 -6.31
CA CYS A 155 -11.17 -7.90 -5.59
C CYS A 155 -11.75 -7.76 -4.18
N PHE A 156 -12.74 -8.57 -3.81
CA PHE A 156 -13.35 -8.54 -2.47
C PHE A 156 -12.38 -8.94 -1.36
N GLY A 157 -11.36 -9.75 -1.66
CA GLY A 157 -10.31 -10.14 -0.72
C GLY A 157 -9.37 -9.00 -0.35
N CYS A 158 -8.67 -8.42 -1.34
CA CYS A 158 -7.61 -7.42 -1.12
C CYS A 158 -7.98 -5.97 -1.49
N TRP A 159 -9.18 -5.73 -2.04
CA TRP A 159 -9.69 -4.42 -2.48
C TRP A 159 -8.91 -3.74 -3.62
N GLU A 160 -8.00 -4.45 -4.26
CA GLU A 160 -7.28 -3.99 -5.45
C GLU A 160 -8.11 -4.19 -6.73
N PRO A 161 -7.90 -3.37 -7.78
CA PRO A 161 -8.56 -3.53 -9.08
C PRO A 161 -8.36 -4.93 -9.69
N LEU A 162 -9.36 -5.42 -10.42
CA LEU A 162 -9.31 -6.73 -11.10
C LEU A 162 -8.73 -6.67 -12.51
N ALA A 163 -8.64 -5.49 -13.12
CA ALA A 163 -8.29 -5.30 -14.53
C ALA A 163 -7.03 -6.07 -14.99
N ASN A 164 -6.12 -6.36 -14.07
CA ASN A 164 -4.82 -6.99 -14.36
C ASN A 164 -4.67 -8.41 -13.80
N TYR A 165 -5.74 -9.04 -13.29
CA TYR A 165 -5.63 -10.30 -12.56
C TYR A 165 -6.72 -11.30 -12.96
N ALA A 166 -6.34 -12.58 -13.05
CA ALA A 166 -7.30 -13.67 -13.11
C ALA A 166 -8.18 -13.63 -11.85
N HIS A 167 -9.49 -13.72 -12.04
CA HIS A 167 -10.43 -13.58 -10.94
C HIS A 167 -11.65 -14.46 -11.11
N PHE A 168 -12.17 -14.92 -9.99
CA PHE A 168 -13.46 -15.59 -9.94
C PHE A 168 -14.55 -14.54 -9.90
N SER A 169 -15.55 -14.65 -10.77
CA SER A 169 -16.80 -13.89 -10.68
C SER A 169 -17.95 -14.84 -10.38
N PRO A 170 -18.10 -15.30 -9.12
CA PRO A 170 -19.26 -16.08 -8.74
C PRO A 170 -20.56 -15.31 -8.98
N ASP A 171 -21.64 -16.04 -9.29
CA ASP A 171 -23.03 -15.57 -9.52
C ASP A 171 -23.61 -14.65 -8.41
N CYS A 172 -22.82 -14.39 -7.37
CA CYS A 172 -23.11 -13.54 -6.23
C CYS A 172 -22.51 -12.12 -6.33
N ARG A 173 -21.91 -11.73 -7.47
CA ARG A 173 -21.23 -10.43 -7.68
C ARG A 173 -19.96 -10.25 -6.83
N PHE A 174 -19.34 -11.35 -6.38
CA PHE A 174 -18.15 -11.31 -5.50
C PHE A 174 -16.88 -11.61 -6.27
N ASN A 175 -16.30 -10.59 -6.89
CA ASN A 175 -15.07 -10.82 -7.64
C ASN A 175 -13.86 -11.05 -6.72
N LEU A 176 -13.14 -12.16 -6.86
CA LEU A 176 -11.96 -12.45 -6.06
C LEU A 176 -10.79 -12.79 -6.97
N HIS A 177 -9.62 -12.16 -6.79
CA HIS A 177 -8.43 -12.62 -7.51
C HIS A 177 -8.18 -14.10 -7.22
N GLU A 178 -7.68 -14.83 -8.21
CA GLU A 178 -7.31 -16.24 -8.04
C GLU A 178 -6.32 -16.41 -6.88
N LYS A 179 -5.32 -15.50 -6.79
CA LYS A 179 -4.36 -15.47 -5.67
C LYS A 179 -5.03 -15.23 -4.31
N CYS A 180 -6.09 -14.43 -4.27
CA CYS A 180 -6.83 -14.11 -3.04
C CYS A 180 -7.73 -15.28 -2.61
N ALA A 181 -8.20 -16.10 -3.54
CA ALA A 181 -8.94 -17.33 -3.26
C ALA A 181 -8.04 -18.43 -2.70
N LYS A 182 -6.76 -18.45 -3.09
CA LYS A 182 -5.78 -19.49 -2.72
C LYS A 182 -4.86 -19.06 -1.56
N LEU A 183 -5.24 -18.04 -0.79
CA LEU A 183 -4.42 -17.58 0.34
C LEU A 183 -4.34 -18.65 1.44
N PRO A 184 -3.17 -18.86 2.06
CA PRO A 184 -3.06 -19.81 3.15
C PRO A 184 -3.86 -19.32 4.37
N PHE A 185 -4.62 -20.22 4.99
CA PHE A 185 -5.41 -19.88 6.18
C PHE A 185 -4.54 -19.45 7.38
N LYS A 186 -3.35 -20.06 7.53
CA LYS A 186 -2.37 -19.74 8.57
C LYS A 186 -1.07 -19.24 7.96
N LEU A 187 -0.49 -18.23 8.59
CA LEU A 187 0.74 -17.59 8.15
C LEU A 187 1.65 -17.31 9.35
N ASN A 188 2.89 -17.77 9.29
CA ASN A 188 3.93 -17.37 10.23
C ASN A 188 4.58 -16.08 9.74
N HIS A 189 4.39 -14.97 10.46
CA HIS A 189 4.89 -13.66 10.05
C HIS A 189 6.03 -13.17 10.95
N LYS A 190 7.05 -12.51 10.39
CA LYS A 190 8.25 -12.05 11.14
C LYS A 190 7.93 -11.06 12.27
N CYS A 191 6.82 -10.34 12.16
CA CYS A 191 6.37 -9.45 13.22
C CYS A 191 5.57 -10.13 14.34
N HIS A 192 5.23 -11.40 14.17
CA HIS A 192 4.41 -12.13 15.12
C HIS A 192 4.83 -13.60 15.17
N HIS A 193 5.94 -13.88 15.87
CA HIS A 193 6.48 -15.24 16.00
C HIS A 193 5.74 -16.10 17.04
N LYS A 194 5.08 -15.47 18.02
CA LYS A 194 4.46 -16.19 19.14
C LYS A 194 3.25 -17.02 18.68
N HIS A 195 2.46 -16.48 17.75
CA HIS A 195 1.30 -17.17 17.19
C HIS A 195 1.28 -17.02 15.67
N PRO A 196 0.82 -18.04 14.93
CA PRO A 196 0.51 -17.87 13.51
C PRO A 196 -0.62 -16.85 13.35
N LEU A 197 -0.53 -16.01 12.33
CA LEU A 197 -1.65 -15.17 11.90
C LEU A 197 -2.65 -16.04 11.14
N THR A 198 -3.93 -15.86 11.41
CA THR A 198 -5.02 -16.51 10.69
C THR A 198 -5.68 -15.52 9.75
N LEU A 199 -6.05 -15.99 8.56
CA LEU A 199 -6.91 -15.23 7.65
C LEU A 199 -8.27 -15.04 8.33
N GLN A 200 -8.76 -13.81 8.40
CA GLN A 200 -10.03 -13.48 9.07
C GLN A 200 -10.63 -12.16 8.57
N PHE A 201 -11.80 -11.81 9.11
CA PHE A 201 -12.41 -10.50 8.90
C PHE A 201 -11.92 -9.48 9.94
N ASN A 202 -11.79 -8.22 9.52
CA ASN A 202 -11.46 -7.12 10.43
C ASN A 202 -12.70 -6.56 11.14
N SER A 203 -13.46 -7.42 11.83
CA SER A 203 -14.73 -7.05 12.47
C SER A 203 -14.55 -5.97 13.56
N GLU A 204 -13.42 -6.00 14.27
CA GLU A 204 -13.07 -4.99 15.28
C GLU A 204 -12.54 -3.67 14.70
N ARG A 205 -12.40 -3.57 13.36
CA ARG A 205 -11.90 -2.38 12.65
C ARG A 205 -10.52 -1.91 13.17
N LEU A 206 -9.66 -2.87 13.49
CA LEU A 206 -8.30 -2.59 13.94
C LEU A 206 -7.48 -2.05 12.75
N SER A 207 -6.60 -1.10 13.02
CA SER A 207 -5.65 -0.60 12.02
C SER A 207 -4.59 -1.66 11.73
N CYS A 208 -4.19 -1.78 10.46
CA CYS A 208 -3.07 -2.63 10.08
C CYS A 208 -1.80 -2.22 10.83
N LYS A 209 -1.13 -3.18 11.49
CA LYS A 209 0.06 -2.92 12.30
C LYS A 209 1.28 -2.48 11.48
N ILE A 210 1.27 -2.70 10.18
CA ILE A 210 2.34 -2.33 9.23
C ILE A 210 2.09 -0.94 8.64
N CYS A 211 0.98 -0.75 7.92
CA CYS A 211 0.72 0.51 7.22
C CYS A 211 -0.03 1.54 8.06
N GLN A 212 -0.53 1.17 9.24
CA GLN A 212 -1.30 2.03 10.15
C GLN A 212 -2.60 2.56 9.55
N VAL A 213 -3.10 1.91 8.48
CA VAL A 213 -4.38 2.22 7.84
C VAL A 213 -5.41 1.19 8.27
N THR A 214 -6.62 1.63 8.59
CA THR A 214 -7.76 0.74 8.82
C THR A 214 -8.50 0.54 7.51
N ARG A 215 -8.42 -0.67 6.94
CA ARG A 215 -9.36 -1.10 5.88
C ARG A 215 -10.64 -1.61 6.53
N ARG A 216 -11.77 -1.11 6.04
CA ARG A 216 -13.11 -1.47 6.51
C ARG A 216 -13.59 -2.82 5.99
N ARG A 217 -12.95 -3.35 4.95
CA ARG A 217 -13.44 -4.50 4.19
C ARG A 217 -12.28 -5.35 3.71
N GLY A 218 -12.60 -6.60 3.35
CA GLY A 218 -11.66 -7.58 2.82
C GLY A 218 -11.06 -8.48 3.88
N PHE A 219 -10.22 -9.39 3.42
CA PHE A 219 -9.51 -10.30 4.30
C PHE A 219 -8.28 -9.63 4.89
N VAL A 220 -7.98 -9.99 6.13
CA VAL A 220 -6.77 -9.60 6.83
C VAL A 220 -6.14 -10.84 7.47
N TYR A 221 -4.83 -10.79 7.66
CA TYR A 221 -4.17 -11.71 8.59
C TYR A 221 -4.20 -11.11 9.98
N GLY A 222 -4.67 -11.88 10.96
CA GLY A 222 -4.67 -11.39 12.33
C GLY A 222 -4.52 -12.45 13.38
N CYS A 223 -4.38 -11.99 14.61
CA CYS A 223 -4.26 -12.80 15.81
C CYS A 223 -5.16 -12.21 16.89
N SER A 224 -6.30 -12.84 17.16
CA SER A 224 -7.27 -12.37 18.14
C SER A 224 -6.70 -12.26 19.56
N PRO A 225 -5.94 -13.24 20.09
CA PRO A 225 -5.31 -13.13 21.40
C PRO A 225 -4.39 -11.90 21.56
N CYS A 226 -3.73 -11.49 20.47
CA CYS A 226 -2.80 -10.38 20.47
C CYS A 226 -3.40 -9.08 19.91
N LYS A 227 -4.68 -9.08 19.50
CA LYS A 227 -5.37 -7.97 18.85
C LYS A 227 -4.53 -7.35 17.72
N LEU A 228 -3.93 -8.21 16.90
CA LEU A 228 -3.07 -7.80 15.80
C LEU A 228 -3.76 -8.05 14.47
N VAL A 229 -3.74 -7.06 13.59
CA VAL A 229 -4.27 -7.12 12.22
C VAL A 229 -3.21 -6.61 11.25
N VAL A 230 -3.05 -7.31 10.14
CA VAL A 230 -2.16 -6.96 9.03
C VAL A 230 -2.91 -7.21 7.73
N HIS A 231 -2.90 -6.26 6.80
CA HIS A 231 -3.53 -6.48 5.50
C HIS A 231 -2.77 -7.53 4.68
N ILE A 232 -3.44 -8.19 3.74
CA ILE A 232 -2.82 -9.19 2.86
C ILE A 232 -1.61 -8.61 2.12
N GLU A 233 -1.74 -7.42 1.53
CA GLU A 233 -0.66 -6.78 0.78
C GLU A 233 0.50 -6.32 1.67
N CYS A 234 0.25 -6.14 2.97
CA CYS A 234 1.29 -5.80 3.94
C CYS A 234 2.06 -7.03 4.42
N VAL A 235 1.57 -8.25 4.14
CA VAL A 235 2.29 -9.50 4.42
C VAL A 235 3.18 -9.91 3.25
N SER A 236 2.74 -9.63 2.02
CA SER A 236 3.42 -10.09 0.81
C SER A 236 4.87 -9.62 0.73
N GLU A 237 5.75 -10.49 0.20
CA GLU A 237 7.17 -10.21 -0.04
C GLU A 237 7.43 -9.04 -1.02
N SER A 238 6.38 -8.53 -1.66
CA SER A 238 6.38 -7.37 -2.54
C SER A 238 6.38 -6.02 -1.81
N LEU A 239 6.56 -5.98 -0.49
CA LEU A 239 6.83 -4.72 0.19
C LEU A 239 8.19 -4.20 -0.27
N ASP A 240 8.23 -2.96 -0.77
CA ASP A 240 9.47 -2.30 -1.18
C ASP A 240 10.49 -2.35 -0.05
N LEU A 241 11.47 -3.24 -0.21
CA LEU A 241 12.55 -3.46 0.75
C LEU A 241 13.42 -2.21 0.87
N VAL A 242 13.46 -1.42 -0.21
CA VAL A 242 14.16 -0.15 -0.31
C VAL A 242 13.19 0.88 -0.87
N VAL A 243 13.01 1.99 -0.16
CA VAL A 243 12.23 3.14 -0.62
C VAL A 243 13.19 4.28 -0.93
N GLU A 244 13.23 4.66 -2.20
CA GLU A 244 13.87 5.88 -2.68
C GLU A 244 12.79 6.97 -2.76
N ASP A 245 12.78 7.90 -1.80
CA ASP A 245 11.87 9.05 -1.84
C ASP A 245 12.65 10.30 -2.23
N LYS A 246 12.19 11.06 -3.24
CA LYS A 246 12.89 12.29 -3.68
C LYS A 246 13.00 13.34 -2.55
N ARG A 247 12.17 13.23 -1.51
CA ARG A 247 12.17 14.09 -0.31
C ARG A 247 13.07 13.57 0.80
N HIS A 248 13.75 12.44 0.65
CA HIS A 248 14.87 12.06 1.51
C HIS A 248 15.99 11.49 0.66
N GLU A 249 17.14 12.16 0.66
CA GLU A 249 18.23 11.89 -0.28
C GLU A 249 18.84 10.49 -0.14
N HIS A 250 18.68 9.86 1.03
CA HIS A 250 19.14 8.50 1.28
C HIS A 250 18.00 7.50 1.16
N PRO A 251 18.27 6.28 0.69
CA PRO A 251 17.27 5.22 0.68
C PRO A 251 16.91 4.79 2.10
N PHE A 252 15.64 4.44 2.29
CA PHE A 252 15.18 3.75 3.49
C PHE A 252 15.13 2.25 3.26
N THR A 253 15.64 1.45 4.21
CA THR A 253 15.52 -0.01 4.20
C THR A 253 14.42 -0.46 5.15
N LEU A 254 13.52 -1.33 4.68
CA LEU A 254 12.48 -1.93 5.51
C LEU A 254 13.09 -2.95 6.50
N LEU A 255 12.87 -2.71 7.79
CA LEU A 255 13.13 -3.66 8.85
C LEU A 255 11.79 -4.18 9.41
N LEU A 256 11.56 -5.48 9.28
CA LEU A 256 10.42 -6.17 9.87
C LEU A 256 10.80 -6.78 11.23
N ARG A 257 10.26 -6.23 12.32
CA ARG A 257 10.53 -6.70 13.68
C ARG A 257 9.30 -6.55 14.57
N GLY A 258 8.96 -7.59 15.33
CA GLY A 258 7.81 -7.60 16.25
C GLY A 258 7.94 -6.68 17.48
N SER A 259 8.93 -5.79 17.55
CA SER A 259 9.06 -4.78 18.59
C SER A 259 8.36 -3.49 18.20
N SER A 260 7.93 -2.72 19.21
CA SER A 260 7.59 -1.32 18.97
C SER A 260 8.85 -0.46 18.85
N PHE A 261 8.70 0.71 18.24
CA PHE A 261 9.72 1.72 18.07
C PHE A 261 9.06 3.10 18.08
N ILE A 262 9.77 4.16 18.45
CA ILE A 262 9.26 5.52 18.26
C ILE A 262 9.72 6.00 16.89
N CYS A 263 8.80 6.54 16.09
CA CYS A 263 9.13 7.07 14.77
C CYS A 263 9.81 8.43 14.92
N ASP A 264 11.06 8.52 14.47
CA ASP A 264 11.86 9.75 14.55
C ASP A 264 11.24 10.90 13.75
N ALA A 265 10.40 10.61 12.76
CA ALA A 265 9.77 11.64 11.94
C ALA A 265 8.54 12.30 12.59
N CYS A 266 7.84 11.61 13.50
CA CYS A 266 6.55 12.09 14.00
C CYS A 266 6.31 11.87 15.51
N GLY A 267 7.25 11.23 16.20
CA GLY A 267 7.19 10.97 17.65
C GLY A 267 6.13 9.97 18.09
N ILE A 268 5.43 9.29 17.18
CA ILE A 268 4.44 8.25 17.53
C ILE A 268 5.09 6.86 17.50
N GLU A 269 4.69 6.02 18.44
CA GLU A 269 5.00 4.59 18.46
C GLU A 269 4.55 3.89 17.16
N GLY A 270 5.52 3.35 16.42
CA GLY A 270 5.37 2.36 15.37
C GLY A 270 5.61 0.95 15.86
N SER A 271 5.37 -0.01 14.98
CA SER A 271 5.50 -1.42 15.30
C SER A 271 5.61 -2.25 14.03
N CYS A 272 6.20 -3.44 14.12
CA CYS A 272 6.27 -4.43 13.04
C CYS A 272 7.10 -4.00 11.83
N ALA A 273 6.81 -2.86 11.19
CA ALA A 273 7.51 -2.36 10.03
C ALA A 273 8.09 -0.97 10.30
N SER A 274 9.40 -0.89 10.34
CA SER A 274 10.16 0.36 10.42
C SER A 274 11.01 0.54 9.17
N TYR A 275 11.12 1.76 8.69
CA TYR A 275 11.98 2.14 7.58
C TYR A 275 13.20 2.85 8.14
N ILE A 276 14.38 2.27 7.93
CA ILE A 276 15.63 2.76 8.53
C ILE A 276 16.46 3.40 7.44
N CYS A 277 16.88 4.65 7.67
CA CYS A 277 17.97 5.23 6.91
C CYS A 277 19.25 5.08 7.74
N CYS A 278 20.19 4.25 7.28
CA CYS A 278 21.43 4.00 8.01
C CYS A 278 22.36 5.22 7.99
N THR A 279 22.40 5.98 6.88
CA THR A 279 23.22 7.20 6.76
C THR A 279 22.80 8.27 7.77
N CYS A 280 21.50 8.41 7.94
CA CYS A 280 20.88 9.37 8.83
C CYS A 280 20.67 8.85 10.25
N ASN A 281 20.84 7.54 10.46
CA ASN A 281 20.54 6.83 11.70
C ASN A 281 19.14 7.15 12.25
N ILE A 282 18.13 7.15 11.36
CA ILE A 282 16.72 7.38 11.72
C ILE A 282 15.87 6.17 11.39
N MET A 283 14.81 5.98 12.19
CA MET A 283 13.81 4.95 12.07
C MET A 283 12.41 5.56 11.96
N VAL A 284 11.72 5.31 10.86
CA VAL A 284 10.45 5.98 10.54
C VAL A 284 9.34 5.00 10.15
N HIS A 285 8.07 5.44 10.23
CA HIS A 285 6.95 4.69 9.64
C HIS A 285 7.01 4.72 8.10
N LYS A 286 6.35 3.77 7.42
CA LYS A 286 6.18 3.80 5.95
C LYS A 286 5.64 5.14 5.46
N LYS A 287 4.55 5.62 6.07
CA LYS A 287 3.94 6.92 5.70
C LYS A 287 4.85 8.13 5.97
N CYS A 288 5.84 7.94 6.84
CA CYS A 288 6.76 8.99 7.25
C CYS A 288 7.96 9.13 6.31
N THR A 289 8.26 8.12 5.48
CA THR A 289 9.30 8.23 4.44
C THR A 289 8.95 9.30 3.40
N SER A 290 7.64 9.56 3.23
CA SER A 290 7.06 10.47 2.25
C SER A 290 6.53 11.79 2.84
N LEU A 291 6.97 12.16 4.05
CA LEU A 291 6.52 13.42 4.66
C LEU A 291 6.99 14.62 3.81
N PRO A 292 6.11 15.61 3.55
CA PRO A 292 6.52 16.82 2.88
C PRO A 292 7.58 17.59 3.70
N ARG A 293 8.67 17.99 3.04
CA ARG A 293 9.71 18.81 3.68
C ARG A 293 9.19 20.18 4.09
N ILE A 294 8.37 20.77 3.23
CA ILE A 294 7.84 22.13 3.38
C ILE A 294 6.34 22.09 3.19
N ILE A 295 5.62 22.68 4.15
CA ILE A 295 4.18 22.89 4.04
C ILE A 295 3.83 24.34 4.34
N LYS A 296 2.74 24.82 3.75
CA LYS A 296 2.06 26.04 4.20
C LYS A 296 0.80 25.64 4.93
N SER A 297 0.66 26.05 6.19
CA SER A 297 -0.52 25.70 7.00
C SER A 297 -1.57 26.80 6.93
N LYS A 298 -2.86 26.45 7.06
CA LYS A 298 -3.91 27.45 7.27
C LYS A 298 -3.85 28.14 8.64
N TRP A 299 -3.08 27.56 9.57
CA TRP A 299 -2.94 28.03 10.94
C TRP A 299 -1.70 28.91 11.15
N HIS A 300 -0.88 29.06 10.11
CA HIS A 300 0.33 29.86 10.17
C HIS A 300 0.76 30.31 8.76
N ASP A 301 1.02 31.61 8.61
CA ASP A 301 1.20 32.23 7.29
C ASP A 301 2.55 31.90 6.62
N HIS A 302 3.59 31.63 7.40
CA HIS A 302 4.92 31.28 6.87
C HIS A 302 5.04 29.79 6.51
N ARG A 303 6.09 29.49 5.74
CA ARG A 303 6.47 28.11 5.41
C ARG A 303 6.94 27.40 6.68
N LEU A 304 6.40 26.21 6.89
CA LEU A 304 6.79 25.30 7.96
C LEU A 304 7.70 24.22 7.40
N PHE A 305 8.81 23.98 8.08
CA PHE A 305 9.81 23.01 7.69
C PHE A 305 9.75 21.80 8.61
N HIS A 306 9.72 20.60 8.02
CA HIS A 306 9.83 19.35 8.78
C HIS A 306 11.28 19.17 9.25
N LYS A 307 11.48 19.01 10.56
CA LYS A 307 12.79 18.74 11.17
C LYS A 307 12.68 17.56 12.11
N TYR A 308 13.54 16.55 11.92
CA TYR A 308 13.57 15.30 12.72
C TYR A 308 14.05 15.50 14.15
N PHE A 309 14.95 16.45 14.37
CA PHE A 309 15.52 16.78 15.69
C PHE A 309 15.71 18.28 15.75
N LEU A 310 14.97 18.96 16.62
CA LEU A 310 15.11 20.40 16.77
C LEU A 310 16.14 20.68 17.88
N ARG A 311 17.37 21.02 17.49
CA ARG A 311 18.41 21.43 18.45
C ARG A 311 18.24 22.90 18.80
N ARG A 312 17.93 23.18 20.07
CA ARG A 312 17.91 24.53 20.63
C ARG A 312 18.92 24.63 21.77
N GLU A 313 19.59 25.78 21.85
CA GLU A 313 20.52 26.10 22.94
C GLU A 313 19.77 26.58 24.19
N ASP A 314 18.58 27.14 24.00
CA ASP A 314 17.68 27.50 25.08
C ASP A 314 16.66 26.37 25.30
N PHE A 315 16.73 25.73 26.47
CA PHE A 315 15.90 24.59 26.90
C PHE A 315 14.40 24.95 27.10
N ARG A 316 13.86 25.85 26.27
CA ARG A 316 12.45 26.25 26.30
C ARG A 316 11.60 25.14 25.71
N VAL A 317 10.55 24.79 26.45
CA VAL A 317 9.49 23.92 25.97
C VAL A 317 8.62 24.70 24.99
N LEU A 318 8.39 24.12 23.81
CA LEU A 318 7.48 24.69 22.82
C LEU A 318 6.20 23.85 22.76
N ASP A 319 5.07 24.53 22.81
CA ASP A 319 3.75 23.91 22.68
C ASP A 319 3.26 23.99 21.24
N CYS A 320 2.64 22.91 20.77
CA CYS A 320 2.02 22.90 19.46
C CYS A 320 0.82 23.87 19.44
N ILE A 321 0.82 24.82 18.50
CA ILE A 321 -0.26 25.82 18.38
C ILE A 321 -1.65 25.21 18.20
N MET A 322 -1.72 24.02 17.60
CA MET A 322 -2.99 23.38 17.29
C MET A 322 -3.63 22.61 18.46
N CYS A 323 -2.83 22.03 19.36
CA CYS A 323 -3.34 21.21 20.45
C CYS A 323 -2.97 21.74 21.83
N ASN A 324 -2.11 22.75 21.91
CA ASN A 324 -1.56 23.35 23.12
C ASN A 324 -0.90 22.31 24.03
N CYS A 325 -0.33 21.25 23.45
CA CYS A 325 0.48 20.26 24.14
C CYS A 325 1.94 20.43 23.75
N GLU A 326 2.82 20.13 24.71
CA GLU A 326 4.27 20.10 24.54
C GLU A 326 4.68 19.25 23.33
N VAL A 327 5.60 19.79 22.53
CA VAL A 327 6.25 19.08 21.42
C VAL A 327 7.62 18.60 21.89
N SER A 328 7.82 17.27 21.92
CA SER A 328 9.15 16.72 22.13
C SER A 328 10.06 17.11 20.96
N THR A 329 11.16 17.79 21.27
CA THR A 329 12.19 18.20 20.30
C THR A 329 13.14 17.05 19.94
N GLU A 330 13.03 15.90 20.62
CA GLU A 330 13.76 14.67 20.31
C GLU A 330 13.22 13.96 19.07
N TYR A 331 12.06 14.38 18.55
CA TYR A 331 11.42 13.79 17.38
C TYR A 331 10.93 14.85 16.39
N GLY A 332 10.50 14.37 15.23
CA GLY A 332 10.14 15.22 14.12
C GLY A 332 8.95 16.13 14.38
N SER A 333 9.08 17.38 13.95
CA SER A 333 8.07 18.44 14.07
C SER A 333 8.08 19.37 12.85
N TYR A 334 7.00 20.12 12.66
CA TYR A 334 6.96 21.23 11.71
C TYR A 334 7.22 22.53 12.43
N TYR A 335 8.23 23.28 11.99
CA TYR A 335 8.72 24.47 12.69
C TYR A 335 8.88 25.65 11.73
N CYS A 336 8.55 26.85 12.21
CA CYS A 336 8.87 28.12 11.57
C CYS A 336 9.91 28.87 12.41
N SER A 337 11.09 29.13 11.83
CA SER A 337 12.17 29.88 12.50
C SER A 337 11.88 31.37 12.64
N GLU A 338 11.09 31.96 11.75
CA GLU A 338 10.78 33.38 11.75
C GLU A 338 9.85 33.75 12.91
N CYS A 339 8.94 32.84 13.29
CA CYS A 339 7.93 33.08 14.31
C CYS A 339 8.11 32.27 15.59
N ASP A 340 9.12 31.39 15.67
CA ASP A 340 9.31 30.43 16.77
C ASP A 340 8.05 29.59 17.05
N VAL A 341 7.41 29.13 15.97
CA VAL A 341 6.14 28.37 16.01
C VAL A 341 6.40 26.90 15.69
N ILE A 342 5.79 26.00 16.46
CA ILE A 342 5.92 24.55 16.28
C ILE A 342 4.57 23.84 16.16
N PHE A 343 4.56 22.74 15.41
CA PHE A 343 3.45 21.81 15.31
C PHE A 343 3.93 20.36 15.41
N HIS A 344 3.19 19.51 16.12
CA HIS A 344 3.33 18.06 15.93
C HIS A 344 3.04 17.72 14.48
N VAL A 345 3.78 16.78 13.89
CA VAL A 345 3.53 16.32 12.51
C VAL A 345 2.07 15.90 12.30
N ASN A 346 1.51 15.15 13.24
CA ASN A 346 0.14 14.67 13.12
C ASN A 346 -0.91 15.77 13.32
N CYS A 347 -0.58 16.86 14.01
CA CYS A 347 -1.42 18.04 14.07
C CYS A 347 -1.39 18.73 12.70
N ALA A 348 -0.20 19.13 12.24
CA ALA A 348 -0.05 19.85 10.97
C ALA A 348 -0.65 19.11 9.78
N MET A 349 -0.51 17.78 9.75
CA MET A 349 -0.93 16.90 8.65
C MET A 349 -2.31 16.25 8.87
N LYS A 350 -3.07 16.66 9.90
CA LYS A 350 -4.33 15.99 10.30
C LYS A 350 -5.37 15.97 9.18
N ASN A 351 -5.51 17.07 8.45
CA ASN A 351 -6.47 17.22 7.37
C ASN A 351 -5.74 17.65 6.10
N LYS A 352 -5.94 16.92 4.99
CA LYS A 352 -5.33 17.30 3.70
C LYS A 352 -5.72 18.71 3.24
N ASN A 353 -6.86 19.22 3.70
CA ASN A 353 -7.33 20.56 3.36
C ASN A 353 -6.76 21.66 4.28
N SER A 354 -5.96 21.33 5.29
CA SER A 354 -5.38 22.31 6.24
C SER A 354 -3.95 22.72 5.91
N TYR A 355 -3.34 22.12 4.89
CA TYR A 355 -2.00 22.47 4.46
C TYR A 355 -1.86 22.31 2.94
N GLU A 356 -0.92 23.05 2.39
CA GLU A 356 -0.49 22.95 0.99
C GLU A 356 0.96 22.47 0.98
N ILE A 357 1.26 21.51 0.12
CA ILE A 357 2.64 21.06 -0.10
C ILE A 357 3.29 22.07 -1.02
N VAL A 358 4.41 22.64 -0.59
CA VAL A 358 5.24 23.47 -1.45
C VAL A 358 6.26 22.54 -2.10
N GLU A 359 5.99 22.14 -3.34
CA GLU A 359 6.99 21.48 -4.18
C GLU A 359 7.95 22.57 -4.69
N ASN A 360 9.24 22.29 -4.75
CA ASN A 360 10.23 23.22 -5.28
C ASN A 360 10.07 23.31 -6.80
N GLU A 361 8.99 23.92 -7.27
CA GLU A 361 8.96 24.62 -8.55
C GLU A 361 9.36 26.07 -8.21
N ASP A 362 10.36 26.60 -8.91
CA ASP A 362 11.02 27.89 -8.71
C ASP A 362 12.31 27.89 -7.85
N GLU A 363 13.37 27.24 -8.36
CA GLU A 363 14.73 27.78 -8.22
C GLU A 363 14.88 29.05 -9.08
N GLU A 364 14.09 30.08 -8.80
CA GLU A 364 14.27 31.40 -9.41
C GLU A 364 13.64 32.50 -8.54
N SER A 365 14.07 32.57 -7.27
CA SER A 365 14.13 33.87 -6.56
C SER A 365 14.99 33.77 -5.29
N ALA A 366 16.17 34.38 -5.40
CA ALA A 366 16.95 35.04 -4.36
C ALA A 366 16.87 34.52 -2.90
N ASP A 367 17.98 33.93 -2.46
CA ASP A 367 18.70 34.32 -1.24
C ASP A 367 18.01 34.09 0.12
N VAL A 368 17.38 32.92 0.29
CA VAL A 368 17.24 32.32 1.63
C VAL A 368 18.20 31.14 1.71
N SER A 369 19.43 31.46 2.12
CA SER A 369 20.49 30.50 2.42
C SER A 369 19.91 29.23 3.05
N ALA A 370 19.96 28.12 2.32
CA ALA A 370 19.58 26.81 2.82
C ALA A 370 20.50 26.34 3.98
N ILE A 371 21.57 27.08 4.26
CA ILE A 371 22.38 26.97 5.46
C ILE A 371 21.66 27.68 6.61
N THR A 372 21.19 26.91 7.59
CA THR A 372 20.56 27.44 8.81
C THR A 372 21.59 27.94 9.82
N LYS A 373 22.80 27.37 9.82
CA LYS A 373 23.91 27.78 10.70
C LYS A 373 25.25 27.34 10.10
N VAL A 374 26.26 28.21 10.13
CA VAL A 374 27.65 27.81 9.87
C VAL A 374 28.32 27.55 11.20
N LEU A 375 28.91 26.37 11.34
CA LEU A 375 29.52 25.90 12.59
C LEU A 375 31.04 26.07 12.59
N GLU A 376 31.68 25.87 11.45
CA GLU A 376 33.14 25.98 11.32
C GLU A 376 33.53 26.62 9.99
N TRP A 377 34.68 27.29 9.98
CA TRP A 377 35.29 27.93 8.82
C TRP A 377 36.74 27.46 8.68
N ASN A 378 37.25 27.33 7.45
CA ASN A 378 38.68 27.15 7.21
C ASN A 378 39.43 28.49 7.17
N ASP A 379 40.76 28.42 7.17
CA ASP A 379 41.66 29.57 7.06
C ASP A 379 41.49 30.38 5.75
N ALA A 380 40.81 29.79 4.75
CA ALA A 380 40.49 30.45 3.49
C ALA A 380 39.16 31.23 3.53
N GLY A 381 38.44 31.20 4.66
CA GLY A 381 37.15 31.86 4.81
C GLY A 381 36.01 31.11 4.12
N GLU A 382 36.10 29.80 3.97
CA GLU A 382 35.02 28.93 3.51
C GLU A 382 34.41 28.17 4.69
N ALA A 383 33.09 28.00 4.69
CA ALA A 383 32.39 27.22 5.70
C ALA A 383 32.75 25.74 5.58
N THR A 384 33.42 25.18 6.59
CA THR A 384 33.83 23.77 6.62
C THR A 384 32.79 22.88 7.25
N VAL A 385 31.96 23.40 8.15
CA VAL A 385 30.88 22.63 8.75
C VAL A 385 29.63 23.47 8.77
N ILE A 386 28.58 22.99 8.11
CA ILE A 386 27.29 23.71 8.02
C ILE A 386 26.13 22.85 8.51
N GLU A 387 25.17 23.51 9.13
CA GLU A 387 23.82 23.01 9.32
C GLU A 387 22.98 23.44 8.12
N HIS A 388 22.42 22.46 7.42
CA HIS A 388 21.65 22.70 6.20
C HIS A 388 20.20 22.27 6.40
N ILE A 389 19.25 23.05 5.88
CA ILE A 389 17.82 22.85 6.12
C ILE A 389 17.29 21.51 5.56
N THR A 390 18.00 20.91 4.61
CA THR A 390 17.67 19.61 4.02
C THR A 390 18.45 18.43 4.59
N HIS A 391 19.54 18.66 5.34
CA HIS A 391 20.38 17.60 5.90
C HIS A 391 20.24 17.55 7.41
N ILE A 392 19.99 16.36 7.93
CA ILE A 392 19.84 16.12 9.37
C ILE A 392 21.17 15.90 10.10
N HIS A 393 22.29 15.93 9.36
CA HIS A 393 23.65 15.90 9.90
C HIS A 393 24.40 17.15 9.41
N HIS A 394 25.46 17.51 10.14
CA HIS A 394 26.33 18.59 9.72
C HIS A 394 27.07 18.17 8.47
N LEU A 395 26.99 18.99 7.43
CA LEU A 395 27.78 18.79 6.23
C LEU A 395 29.19 19.29 6.51
N THR A 396 30.16 18.37 6.50
CA THR A 396 31.57 18.67 6.72
C THR A 396 32.31 18.67 5.39
N LEU A 397 32.96 19.77 5.05
CA LEU A 397 33.93 19.91 3.98
C LEU A 397 35.20 19.16 4.40
N SER A 398 35.43 17.97 3.82
CA SER A 398 36.63 17.18 4.11
C SER A 398 37.66 17.32 2.98
N ASP A 399 38.93 17.53 3.35
CA ASP A 399 40.05 17.75 2.41
C ASP A 399 40.50 16.50 1.66
N GLY A 400 39.79 15.38 1.82
CA GLY A 400 40.07 14.13 1.15
C GLY A 400 39.15 13.92 -0.06
N VAL A 401 39.75 13.92 -1.26
CA VAL A 401 39.16 13.52 -2.55
C VAL A 401 38.43 14.64 -3.29
N VAL A 402 39.00 15.02 -4.44
CA VAL A 402 38.50 16.00 -5.43
C VAL A 402 37.03 15.77 -5.84
N ILE A 403 36.48 14.58 -5.59
CA ILE A 403 35.08 14.19 -5.81
C ILE A 403 34.12 14.90 -4.82
N GLN A 404 34.51 15.17 -3.57
CA GLN A 404 33.66 15.88 -2.62
C GLN A 404 33.60 17.39 -2.88
N LYS A 405 34.71 18.00 -3.34
CA LYS A 405 34.69 19.39 -3.82
C LYS A 405 33.79 19.55 -5.05
N ALA A 406 33.72 18.55 -5.92
CA ALA A 406 32.78 18.52 -7.03
C ALA A 406 31.33 18.38 -6.54
N ILE A 407 31.05 17.52 -5.55
CA ILE A 407 29.70 17.38 -4.97
C ILE A 407 29.25 18.69 -4.30
N PHE A 408 30.10 19.32 -3.48
CA PHE A 408 29.81 20.60 -2.82
C PHE A 408 29.61 21.76 -3.83
N ALA A 409 30.38 21.78 -4.93
CA ALA A 409 30.20 22.75 -6.01
C ALA A 409 29.01 22.44 -6.94
N MET A 410 28.64 21.16 -7.09
CA MET A 410 27.47 20.72 -7.86
C MET A 410 26.16 21.12 -7.16
N PHE A 411 26.15 21.24 -5.83
CA PHE A 411 24.99 21.72 -5.06
C PHE A 411 24.68 23.22 -5.28
N VAL A 412 25.58 24.01 -5.87
CA VAL A 412 25.38 25.46 -6.09
C VAL A 412 24.91 25.78 -7.53
N LYS A 413 24.94 24.84 -8.47
CA LYS A 413 24.65 25.11 -9.90
C LYS A 413 23.79 24.03 -10.57
N ASN A 414 22.76 23.55 -9.89
CA ASN A 414 22.07 22.32 -10.28
C ASN A 414 20.90 22.51 -11.27
N VAL A 415 21.09 23.31 -12.35
CA VAL A 415 20.12 23.38 -13.46
C VAL A 415 20.75 23.15 -14.85
N GLU A 416 22.05 23.30 -15.06
CA GLU A 416 22.65 23.07 -16.40
C GLU A 416 23.29 21.68 -16.63
N ILE A 417 23.42 20.85 -15.60
CA ILE A 417 24.23 19.61 -15.67
C ILE A 417 23.52 18.43 -16.34
N GLN A 418 22.18 18.43 -16.43
CA GLN A 418 21.47 17.30 -17.06
C GLN A 418 21.74 17.17 -18.56
N ILE A 419 22.12 18.25 -19.25
CA ILE A 419 22.44 18.22 -20.68
C ILE A 419 23.92 17.84 -20.90
N PHE A 420 24.84 18.33 -20.07
CA PHE A 420 26.28 18.05 -20.21
C PHE A 420 26.67 16.63 -19.77
N GLY A 421 26.03 16.07 -18.74
CA GLY A 421 26.28 14.69 -18.30
C GLY A 421 25.93 13.67 -19.39
N PHE A 422 24.86 13.92 -20.15
CA PHE A 422 24.43 13.03 -21.23
C PHE A 422 25.41 13.05 -22.43
N ILE A 423 25.93 14.24 -22.78
CA ILE A 423 26.89 14.41 -23.87
C ILE A 423 28.24 13.77 -23.53
N ILE A 424 28.70 13.88 -22.28
CA ILE A 424 29.96 13.27 -21.82
C ILE A 424 29.85 11.74 -21.82
N VAL A 425 28.76 11.17 -21.31
CA VAL A 425 28.55 9.72 -21.31
C VAL A 425 28.47 9.19 -22.75
N GLN A 426 27.78 9.89 -23.65
CA GLN A 426 27.68 9.48 -25.05
C GLN A 426 29.03 9.56 -25.79
N HIS A 427 29.86 10.57 -25.51
CA HIS A 427 31.20 10.67 -26.09
C HIS A 427 32.20 9.67 -25.50
N VAL A 428 32.11 9.34 -24.21
CA VAL A 428 32.94 8.28 -23.59
C VAL A 428 32.59 6.90 -24.16
N ILE A 429 31.30 6.61 -24.39
CA ILE A 429 30.87 5.36 -25.02
C ILE A 429 31.39 5.26 -26.47
N LEU A 430 31.33 6.34 -27.25
CA LEU A 430 31.89 6.37 -28.61
C LEU A 430 33.42 6.19 -28.63
N LEU A 431 34.12 6.74 -27.64
CA LEU A 431 35.58 6.59 -27.48
C LEU A 431 35.97 5.14 -27.15
N LEU A 432 35.23 4.51 -26.23
CA LEU A 432 35.43 3.11 -25.87
C LEU A 432 35.14 2.16 -27.04
N MET A 433 34.06 2.41 -27.80
CA MET A 433 33.74 1.65 -29.02
C MET A 433 34.84 1.80 -30.08
N SER A 434 35.43 2.99 -30.22
CA SER A 434 36.54 3.25 -31.14
C SER A 434 37.82 2.52 -30.72
N ILE A 435 38.11 2.47 -29.41
CA ILE A 435 39.27 1.75 -28.86
C ILE A 435 39.12 0.24 -29.05
N VAL A 436 37.93 -0.31 -28.81
CA VAL A 436 37.65 -1.75 -29.04
C VAL A 436 37.73 -2.09 -30.52
N TYR A 437 37.23 -1.23 -31.40
CA TYR A 437 37.34 -1.40 -32.86
C TYR A 437 38.81 -1.39 -33.32
N LEU A 438 39.63 -0.46 -32.81
CA LEU A 438 41.06 -0.39 -33.12
C LEU A 438 41.86 -1.56 -32.52
N ALA A 439 41.48 -2.05 -31.34
CA ALA A 439 42.08 -3.25 -30.74
C ALA A 439 41.77 -4.52 -31.56
N ASN A 440 40.54 -4.64 -32.06
CA ASN A 440 40.15 -5.73 -32.96
C ASN A 440 40.90 -5.69 -34.30
N ILE A 441 41.04 -4.51 -34.91
CA ILE A 441 41.83 -4.35 -36.16
C ILE A 441 43.31 -4.73 -35.95
N ARG A 442 43.88 -4.39 -34.78
CA ARG A 442 45.27 -4.74 -34.44
C ARG A 442 45.49 -6.23 -34.24
N SER A 443 44.46 -6.97 -33.80
CA SER A 443 44.51 -8.44 -33.73
C SER A 443 44.54 -9.09 -35.12
N SER A 444 43.97 -8.40 -36.12
CA SER A 444 43.80 -8.92 -37.49
C SER A 444 44.91 -8.52 -38.46
N ASN A 445 45.69 -7.46 -38.17
CA ASN A 445 46.77 -7.01 -39.07
C ASN A 445 47.90 -6.27 -38.32
N PRO A 446 49.05 -6.91 -38.02
CA PRO A 446 50.07 -6.36 -37.10
C PRO A 446 50.97 -5.26 -37.71
N GLY A 447 50.75 -4.84 -38.96
CA GLY A 447 51.60 -3.88 -39.69
C GLY A 447 51.22 -2.40 -39.58
N ILE A 448 50.20 -2.02 -38.79
CA ILE A 448 49.74 -0.62 -38.74
C ILE A 448 50.65 0.20 -37.80
N SER A 449 51.33 1.20 -38.37
CA SER A 449 52.29 2.07 -37.67
C SER A 449 51.65 2.95 -36.59
N LEU A 450 52.30 3.01 -35.41
CA LEU A 450 51.93 3.79 -34.22
C LEU A 450 51.73 5.30 -34.45
N ASN A 451 52.14 5.84 -35.60
CA ASN A 451 52.05 7.26 -35.91
C ASN A 451 50.60 7.77 -36.02
N TYR A 452 49.65 6.93 -36.47
CA TYR A 452 48.25 7.36 -36.56
C TYR A 452 47.58 7.51 -35.18
N VAL A 453 47.92 6.61 -34.25
CA VAL A 453 47.39 6.63 -32.87
C VAL A 453 47.94 7.81 -32.09
N SER A 454 49.24 8.12 -32.25
CA SER A 454 49.86 9.28 -31.63
C SER A 454 49.26 10.61 -32.11
N THR A 455 48.95 10.69 -33.41
CA THR A 455 48.36 11.91 -34.00
C THR A 455 46.92 12.10 -33.53
N PHE A 456 46.14 11.02 -33.45
CA PHE A 456 44.75 11.06 -32.97
C PHE A 456 44.66 11.44 -31.48
N MET A 457 45.53 10.87 -30.62
CA MET A 457 45.58 11.21 -29.19
C MET A 457 46.03 12.66 -28.95
N SER A 458 46.90 13.19 -29.82
CA SER A 458 47.35 14.58 -29.74
C SER A 458 46.22 15.57 -30.09
N ILE A 459 45.42 15.26 -31.11
CA ILE A 459 44.25 16.07 -31.50
C ILE A 459 43.16 16.01 -30.42
N LEU A 460 42.92 14.84 -29.83
CA LEU A 460 41.95 14.66 -28.74
C LEU A 460 42.38 15.41 -27.47
N SER A 461 43.67 15.41 -27.13
CA SER A 461 44.23 16.20 -26.03
C SER A 461 44.09 17.71 -26.28
N LEU A 462 44.25 18.17 -27.52
CA LEU A 462 44.07 19.58 -27.89
C LEU A 462 42.61 20.03 -27.82
N LEU A 463 41.68 19.17 -28.22
CA LEU A 463 40.23 19.43 -28.10
C LEU A 463 39.77 19.44 -26.64
N LEU A 464 40.26 18.51 -25.81
CA LEU A 464 39.98 18.48 -24.37
C LEU A 464 40.54 19.70 -23.63
N ARG A 465 41.74 20.18 -24.00
CA ARG A 465 42.32 21.40 -23.40
C ARG A 465 41.55 22.66 -23.74
N ARG A 466 41.00 22.78 -24.96
CA ARG A 466 40.11 23.89 -25.35
C ARG A 466 38.76 23.85 -24.65
N PHE A 467 38.31 22.68 -24.22
CA PHE A 467 37.03 22.48 -23.52
C PHE A 467 37.12 22.74 -22.01
N ILE A 468 38.32 22.67 -21.41
CA ILE A 468 38.56 22.97 -19.99
C ILE A 468 38.78 24.48 -19.74
N THR A 469 38.96 25.27 -20.80
CA THR A 469 39.19 26.73 -20.71
C THR A 469 37.97 27.59 -21.04
N ILE A 470 36.83 26.99 -21.41
CA ILE A 470 35.51 27.61 -21.56
C ILE A 470 34.66 27.09 -20.40
#